data_AF-A0A1W6CJ43-F1
#
_entry.id   AF-A0A1W6CJ43-F1
#
_cell.length_a   1.000
_cell.length_b   1.000
_cell.length_c   1.000
_cell.angle_alpha   90.00
_cell.angle_beta   90.00
_cell.angle_gamma   90.00
#
_symmetry.space_group_name_H-M   'P 1'
#
loop_
_entity.id
_entity.type
_entity.pdbx_description
1 polymer ?
#
loop_
_entity_poly.entity_id
_entity_poly.type
_entity_poly.pdbx_seq_one_letter_code
_entity_poly.pdbx_strand_id
1 'polypeptide(L)'
;MVSELLRPDSEFARAVYKEIRPAIPRAHWPVEALRTTFTPSSDGLSLIASFEGLPPNYAALAAQVVAKAKVDLVLVSPVAALASAVVYAKRWRDTFLYALLPLLFAIPLLAPLGNVAMRASIVLFALNCAALLLSHARLLQRRSALQQGRFIAEIPTPGLRIKVPQGTPIHHQE
;
A
#
# COMPACT_ATOMS: atom_id res chain seq x y z
N MET A 1 -1.77 -13.95 -11.57
CA MET A 1 -1.92 -14.93 -10.47
C MET A 1 -2.73 -14.23 -9.38
N VAL A 2 -3.90 -14.75 -9.00
CA VAL A 2 -4.67 -14.23 -7.85
C VAL A 2 -4.16 -14.98 -6.63
N SER A 3 -3.53 -14.26 -5.70
CA SER A 3 -2.73 -14.89 -4.66
C SER A 3 -3.56 -15.47 -3.51
N GLU A 4 -4.80 -15.00 -3.31
CA GLU A 4 -5.61 -15.44 -2.17
C GLU A 4 -7.09 -15.09 -2.38
N LEU A 5 -8.00 -15.99 -1.96
CA LEU A 5 -9.42 -15.71 -1.80
C LEU A 5 -9.71 -15.56 -0.31
N LEU A 6 -9.92 -14.33 0.14
CA LEU A 6 -10.25 -14.04 1.52
C LEU A 6 -11.73 -14.28 1.76
N ARG A 7 -12.02 -15.11 2.76
CA ARG A 7 -13.38 -15.44 3.20
C ARG A 7 -14.04 -14.25 3.91
N PRO A 8 -15.39 -14.21 3.98
CA PRO A 8 -16.13 -13.10 4.58
C PRO A 8 -15.94 -12.95 6.09
N ASP A 9 -15.46 -13.99 6.77
CA ASP A 9 -15.10 -13.95 8.19
C ASP A 9 -13.73 -13.34 8.46
N SER A 10 -12.90 -13.11 7.44
CA SER A 10 -11.57 -12.50 7.59
C SER A 10 -11.64 -11.08 8.15
N GLU A 11 -10.61 -10.70 8.93
CA GLU A 11 -10.50 -9.36 9.51
C GLU A 11 -10.50 -8.28 8.43
N PHE A 12 -9.81 -8.53 7.31
CA PHE A 12 -9.78 -7.64 6.16
C PHE A 12 -11.17 -7.43 5.54
N ALA A 13 -11.92 -8.51 5.27
CA ALA A 13 -13.24 -8.39 4.67
C ALA A 13 -14.22 -7.62 5.56
N ARG A 14 -14.13 -7.81 6.89
CA ARG A 14 -14.91 -7.06 7.88
C ARG A 14 -14.52 -5.58 7.94
N ALA A 15 -13.22 -5.28 7.88
CA ALA A 15 -12.72 -3.90 7.85
C ALA A 15 -13.24 -3.17 6.61
N VAL A 16 -13.13 -3.78 5.43
CA VAL A 16 -13.69 -3.22 4.19
C VAL A 16 -15.20 -3.02 4.30
N TYR A 17 -15.94 -3.99 4.83
CA TYR A 17 -17.38 -3.87 5.04
C TYR A 17 -17.73 -2.67 5.92
N LYS A 18 -17.01 -2.48 7.04
CA LYS A 18 -17.24 -1.36 7.96
C LYS A 18 -17.05 -0.01 7.26
N GLU A 19 -16.05 0.09 6.39
CA GLU A 19 -15.78 1.30 5.61
C GLU A 19 -16.87 1.58 4.57
N ILE A 20 -17.26 0.58 3.76
CA ILE A 20 -18.19 0.81 2.64
C ILE A 20 -19.67 0.82 3.04
N ARG A 21 -20.03 0.16 4.14
CA ARG A 21 -21.43 0.00 4.59
C ARG A 21 -22.20 1.32 4.71
N PRO A 22 -21.67 2.39 5.33
CA PRO A 22 -22.40 3.65 5.48
C PRO A 22 -22.70 4.34 4.13
N ALA A 23 -21.93 4.00 3.10
CA ALA A 23 -21.90 4.69 1.82
C ALA A 23 -22.89 4.07 0.80
N ILE A 24 -23.37 2.84 1.04
CA ILE A 24 -24.22 2.09 0.12
C ILE A 24 -25.58 1.79 0.77
N PRO A 25 -26.70 2.26 0.19
CA PRO A 25 -28.04 1.94 0.70
C PRO A 25 -28.30 0.43 0.74
N ARG A 26 -29.00 -0.03 1.78
CA ARG A 26 -29.23 -1.47 2.03
C ARG A 26 -29.86 -2.23 0.85
N ALA A 27 -30.71 -1.57 0.06
CA ALA A 27 -31.42 -2.16 -1.07
C ALA A 27 -30.50 -2.54 -2.26
N HIS A 28 -29.30 -1.98 -2.33
CA HIS A 28 -28.36 -2.23 -3.43
C HIS A 28 -27.31 -3.29 -3.10
N TRP A 29 -27.35 -3.86 -1.90
CA TRP A 29 -26.46 -4.94 -1.52
C TRP A 29 -26.92 -6.27 -2.14
N PRO A 30 -25.98 -7.08 -2.66
CA PRO A 30 -26.32 -8.42 -3.11
C PRO A 30 -26.71 -9.32 -1.93
N VAL A 31 -27.46 -10.38 -2.23
CA VAL A 31 -27.91 -11.37 -1.24
C VAL A 31 -26.73 -12.22 -0.74
N GLU A 32 -25.81 -12.55 -1.66
CA GLU A 32 -24.58 -13.30 -1.38
C GLU A 32 -23.43 -12.36 -1.00
N ALA A 33 -22.29 -12.93 -0.59
CA ALA A 33 -21.09 -12.14 -0.30
C ALA A 33 -20.62 -11.37 -1.54
N LEU A 34 -20.22 -10.11 -1.33
CA LEU A 34 -19.81 -9.21 -2.39
C LEU A 34 -18.36 -9.49 -2.79
N ARG A 35 -18.17 -10.13 -3.94
CA ARG A 35 -16.85 -10.45 -4.47
C ARG A 35 -16.14 -9.18 -4.93
N THR A 36 -14.96 -8.94 -4.37
CA THR A 36 -14.18 -7.74 -4.63
C THR A 36 -12.75 -8.10 -4.96
N THR A 37 -12.25 -7.58 -6.09
CA THR A 37 -10.83 -7.68 -6.43
C THR A 37 -10.09 -6.48 -5.84
N PHE A 38 -8.96 -6.73 -5.18
CA PHE A 38 -8.05 -5.70 -4.69
C PHE A 38 -6.71 -5.76 -5.42
N THR A 39 -6.24 -4.59 -5.84
CA THR A 39 -4.91 -4.39 -6.42
C THR A 39 -4.19 -3.31 -5.62
N PRO A 40 -3.00 -3.58 -5.07
CA PRO A 40 -2.23 -2.56 -4.38
C PRO A 40 -1.73 -1.48 -5.34
N SER A 41 -1.77 -0.23 -4.90
CA SER A 41 -1.14 0.87 -5.62
C SER A 41 0.39 0.72 -5.63
N SER A 42 1.04 1.26 -6.67
CA SER A 42 2.50 1.18 -6.87
C SER A 42 3.35 1.87 -5.79
N ASP A 43 2.73 2.72 -4.96
CA ASP A 43 3.35 3.35 -3.80
C ASP A 43 3.25 2.51 -2.53
N GLY A 44 2.40 1.47 -2.52
CA GLY A 44 2.14 0.63 -1.36
C GLY A 44 1.32 1.31 -0.26
N LEU A 45 0.62 2.42 -0.56
CA LEU A 45 -0.10 3.21 0.46
C LEU A 45 -1.62 3.15 0.33
N SER A 46 -2.14 2.52 -0.72
CA SER A 46 -3.58 2.39 -0.95
C SER A 46 -3.90 1.12 -1.72
N LEU A 47 -5.16 0.71 -1.63
CA LEU A 47 -5.73 -0.39 -2.39
C LEU A 47 -6.72 0.17 -3.42
N ILE A 48 -6.66 -0.39 -4.62
CA ILE A 48 -7.62 -0.16 -5.70
C ILE A 48 -8.60 -1.34 -5.66
N ALA A 49 -9.88 -1.06 -5.43
CA ALA A 49 -10.93 -2.07 -5.35
C ALA A 49 -11.81 -2.07 -6.60
N SER A 50 -12.20 -3.26 -7.04
CA SER A 50 -13.21 -3.49 -8.08
C SER A 50 -14.28 -4.42 -7.51
N PHE A 51 -15.50 -3.90 -7.37
CA PHE A 51 -16.64 -4.60 -6.78
C PHE A 51 -17.49 -5.26 -7.86
N GLU A 52 -17.63 -6.58 -7.79
CA GLU A 52 -18.51 -7.36 -8.67
C GLU A 52 -19.89 -7.50 -8.02
N GLY A 53 -20.97 -7.12 -8.72
CA GLY A 53 -22.35 -7.30 -8.23
C GLY A 53 -23.01 -6.06 -7.59
N LEU A 54 -22.31 -4.93 -7.51
CA LEU A 54 -22.92 -3.63 -7.21
C LEU A 54 -23.29 -2.86 -8.48
N PRO A 55 -24.34 -2.02 -8.47
CA PRO A 55 -24.58 -1.07 -9.55
C PRO A 55 -23.38 -0.13 -9.72
N PRO A 56 -23.05 0.31 -10.96
CA PRO A 56 -21.79 0.98 -11.28
C PRO A 56 -21.53 2.24 -10.44
N ASN A 57 -22.58 3.02 -10.13
CA ASN A 57 -22.46 4.23 -9.31
C ASN A 57 -22.02 3.91 -7.87
N TYR A 58 -22.59 2.86 -7.28
CA TYR A 58 -22.24 2.44 -5.92
C TYR A 58 -20.92 1.68 -5.86
N ALA A 59 -20.58 0.92 -6.91
CA ALA A 59 -19.27 0.29 -7.05
C ALA A 59 -18.15 1.35 -7.10
N ALA A 60 -18.34 2.42 -7.87
CA ALA A 60 -17.39 3.53 -7.93
C ALA A 60 -17.27 4.26 -6.58
N LEU A 61 -18.40 4.50 -5.90
CA LEU A 61 -18.40 5.13 -4.59
C LEU A 61 -17.72 4.27 -3.52
N ALA A 62 -17.98 2.97 -3.51
CA ALA A 62 -17.31 2.01 -2.63
C ALA A 62 -15.79 1.96 -2.90
N ALA A 63 -15.39 1.97 -4.17
CA ALA A 63 -13.97 2.00 -4.55
C ALA A 63 -13.28 3.28 -4.07
N GLN A 64 -13.97 4.43 -4.14
CA GLN A 64 -13.44 5.69 -3.59
C GLN A 64 -13.31 5.64 -2.06
N VAL A 65 -14.25 5.03 -1.36
CA VAL A 65 -14.18 4.87 0.10
C VAL A 65 -12.99 3.99 0.49
N VAL A 66 -12.79 2.85 -0.18
CA VAL A 66 -11.60 2.00 0.02
C VAL A 66 -10.30 2.78 -0.27
N ALA A 67 -10.26 3.55 -1.35
CA ALA A 67 -9.10 4.36 -1.68
C ALA A 67 -8.81 5.46 -0.62
N LYS A 68 -9.85 6.01 0.02
CA LYS A 68 -9.73 7.00 1.09
C LYS A 68 -9.17 6.42 2.39
N ALA A 69 -9.45 5.16 2.70
CA ALA A 69 -8.91 4.49 3.89
C ALA A 69 -7.39 4.25 3.80
N LYS A 70 -6.79 4.35 2.61
CA LYS A 70 -5.33 4.35 2.38
C LYS A 70 -4.60 3.23 3.14
N VAL A 71 -3.77 3.61 4.11
CA VAL A 71 -2.81 2.73 4.80
C VAL A 71 -3.53 1.77 5.73
N ASP A 72 -4.65 2.18 6.33
CA ASP A 72 -5.34 1.38 7.34
C ASP A 72 -5.82 0.04 6.76
N LEU A 73 -6.38 0.06 5.54
CA LEU A 73 -6.76 -1.17 4.83
C LEU A 73 -5.56 -1.94 4.28
N VAL A 74 -4.48 -1.26 3.88
CA VAL A 74 -3.26 -1.93 3.41
C VAL A 74 -2.62 -2.75 4.54
N LEU A 75 -2.59 -2.24 5.77
CA LEU A 75 -1.97 -2.91 6.92
C LEU A 75 -2.68 -4.21 7.31
N VAL A 76 -4.00 -4.29 7.13
CA VAL A 76 -4.80 -5.48 7.44
C VAL A 76 -4.88 -6.45 6.23
N SER A 77 -4.33 -6.06 5.08
CA SER A 77 -4.38 -6.86 3.85
C SER A 77 -3.24 -7.89 3.77
N PRO A 78 -3.39 -8.96 2.98
CA PRO A 78 -2.32 -9.95 2.76
C PRO A 78 -1.08 -9.38 2.06
N VAL A 79 -1.20 -8.19 1.45
CA VAL A 79 -0.08 -7.50 0.79
C VAL A 79 0.69 -6.54 1.71
N ALA A 80 0.33 -6.46 2.99
CA ALA A 80 0.95 -5.53 3.94
C ALA A 80 2.49 -5.62 3.95
N ALA A 81 3.05 -6.84 3.98
CA ALA A 81 4.50 -7.05 3.99
C ALA A 81 5.19 -6.58 2.69
N LEU A 82 4.54 -6.79 1.54
CA LEU A 82 5.04 -6.33 0.24
C LEU A 82 4.98 -4.79 0.15
N ALA A 83 3.88 -4.22 0.61
CA ALA A 83 3.67 -2.77 0.66
C ALA A 83 4.71 -2.09 1.58
N SER A 84 4.94 -2.63 2.78
CA SER A 84 5.96 -2.11 3.70
C SER A 84 7.37 -2.18 3.10
N ALA A 85 7.67 -3.21 2.32
CA ALA A 85 8.96 -3.33 1.64
C ALA A 85 9.16 -2.24 0.57
N VAL A 86 8.11 -1.84 -0.15
CA VAL A 86 8.14 -0.72 -1.10
C VAL A 86 8.39 0.60 -0.38
N VAL A 87 7.68 0.85 0.73
CA VAL A 87 7.85 2.08 1.53
C VAL A 87 9.27 2.17 2.09
N TYR A 88 9.80 1.06 2.62
CA TYR A 88 11.17 1.01 3.14
C TYR A 88 12.21 1.24 2.05
N ALA A 89 12.06 0.61 0.88
CA ALA A 89 12.97 0.81 -0.26
C ALA A 89 12.92 2.26 -0.76
N LYS A 90 11.74 2.87 -0.82
CA LYS A 90 11.56 4.28 -1.20
C LYS A 90 12.25 5.21 -0.22
N ARG A 91 12.14 4.96 1.09
CA ARG A 91 12.80 5.75 2.14
C ARG A 91 14.32 5.79 1.92
N TRP A 92 14.95 4.64 1.68
CA TRP A 92 16.39 4.59 1.43
C TRP A 92 16.81 5.32 0.16
N ARG A 93 16.04 5.17 -0.93
CA ARG A 93 16.25 5.96 -2.16
C ARG A 93 16.22 7.45 -1.86
N ASP A 94 15.22 7.91 -1.10
CA ASP A 94 15.05 9.32 -0.76
C ASP A 94 16.20 9.82 0.10
N THR A 95 16.65 9.04 1.09
CA THR A 95 17.85 9.35 1.89
C THR A 95 19.09 9.58 1.02
N PHE A 96 19.39 8.67 0.09
CA PHE A 96 20.56 8.82 -0.81
C PHE A 96 20.41 10.00 -1.77
N LEU A 97 19.20 10.25 -2.25
CA LEU A 97 18.90 11.42 -3.09
C LEU A 97 19.14 12.73 -2.33
N TYR A 98 18.65 12.82 -1.09
CA TYR A 98 18.86 13.99 -0.24
C TYR A 98 20.31 14.14 0.24
N ALA A 99 21.06 13.05 0.37
CA ALA A 99 22.50 13.10 0.62
C ALA A 99 23.30 13.54 -0.62
N LEU A 100 22.82 13.22 -1.83
CA LEU A 100 23.49 13.57 -3.09
C LEU A 100 23.47 15.07 -3.35
N LEU A 101 22.32 15.70 -3.08
CA LEU A 101 22.08 17.10 -3.37
C LEU A 101 23.13 18.05 -2.74
N PRO A 102 23.36 18.06 -1.41
CA PRO A 102 24.38 18.94 -0.82
C PRO A 102 25.79 18.58 -1.30
N LEU A 103 26.06 17.31 -1.62
CA LEU A 103 27.37 16.87 -2.08
C LEU A 103 27.68 17.39 -3.49
N LEU A 104 26.68 17.50 -4.37
CA LEU A 104 26.81 18.15 -5.67
C LEU A 104 27.20 19.63 -5.56
N PHE A 105 26.65 20.34 -4.57
CA PHE A 105 27.00 21.75 -4.31
C PHE A 105 28.35 21.91 -3.59
N ALA A 106 28.76 20.94 -2.79
CA ALA A 106 30.02 20.98 -2.04
C ALA A 106 31.26 20.73 -2.93
N ILE A 107 31.19 19.85 -3.93
CA ILE A 107 32.35 19.51 -4.78
C ILE A 107 33.00 20.74 -5.44
N PRO A 108 32.25 21.66 -6.08
CA PRO A 108 32.83 22.88 -6.66
C PRO A 108 33.48 23.80 -5.61
N LEU A 109 32.92 23.85 -4.40
CA LEU A 109 33.43 24.67 -3.29
C LEU A 109 34.69 24.08 -2.65
N LEU A 110 34.90 22.77 -2.77
CA LEU A 110 36.06 22.05 -2.26
C LEU A 110 37.24 22.00 -3.26
N ALA A 111 36.99 22.30 -4.54
CA ALA A 111 38.03 22.39 -5.57
C ALA A 111 39.24 23.30 -5.18
N PRO A 112 39.07 24.47 -4.53
CA PRO A 112 40.19 25.28 -4.09
C PRO A 112 40.88 24.81 -2.79
N LEU A 113 40.27 23.89 -2.02
CA LEU A 113 40.72 23.48 -0.68
C LEU A 113 41.77 22.34 -0.68
N GLY A 114 42.18 21.87 -1.86
CA GLY A 114 43.32 20.97 -2.04
C GLY A 114 42.99 19.58 -2.61
N ASN A 115 43.99 18.94 -3.21
CA ASN A 115 43.85 17.70 -4.00
C ASN A 115 43.28 16.50 -3.20
N VAL A 116 43.59 16.40 -1.90
CA VAL A 116 43.15 15.27 -1.06
C VAL A 116 41.65 15.38 -0.73
N ALA A 117 41.19 16.58 -0.34
CA ALA A 117 39.78 16.83 -0.05
C ALA A 117 38.90 16.66 -1.29
N MET A 118 39.39 17.09 -2.46
CA MET A 118 38.71 16.89 -3.74
C MET A 118 38.58 15.40 -4.10
N ARG A 119 39.67 14.61 -3.96
CA ARG A 119 39.65 13.16 -4.21
C ARG A 119 38.67 12.43 -3.28
N ALA A 120 38.69 12.72 -1.98
CA ALA A 120 37.76 12.11 -1.02
C ALA A 120 36.30 12.42 -1.36
N SER A 121 36.01 13.67 -1.76
CA SER A 121 34.66 14.12 -2.14
C SER A 121 34.15 13.42 -3.40
N ILE A 122 35.02 13.24 -4.40
CA ILE A 122 34.69 12.49 -5.63
C ILE A 122 34.37 11.03 -5.32
N VAL A 123 35.14 10.38 -4.43
CA VAL A 123 34.88 8.99 -4.03
C VAL A 123 33.54 8.88 -3.29
N LEU A 124 33.26 9.76 -2.33
CA LEU A 124 31.99 9.79 -1.61
C LEU A 124 30.80 10.05 -2.55
N PHE A 125 30.98 10.92 -3.53
CA PHE A 125 30.00 11.16 -4.58
C PHE A 125 29.70 9.91 -5.40
N ALA A 126 30.74 9.25 -5.90
CA ALA A 126 30.59 8.02 -6.69
C ALA A 126 29.89 6.91 -5.88
N LEU A 127 30.27 6.73 -4.60
CA LEU A 127 29.62 5.77 -3.71
C LEU A 127 28.14 6.11 -3.48
N ASN A 128 27.80 7.39 -3.28
CA ASN A 128 26.42 7.80 -3.09
C ASN A 128 25.58 7.63 -4.36
N CYS A 129 26.14 7.94 -5.53
CA CYS A 129 25.51 7.66 -6.83
C CYS A 129 25.24 6.16 -7.00
N ALA A 130 26.21 5.30 -6.68
CA ALA A 130 26.04 3.85 -6.75
C ALA A 130 24.95 3.37 -5.77
N ALA A 131 24.93 3.88 -4.53
CA ALA A 131 23.92 3.56 -3.54
C ALA A 131 22.51 4.03 -3.98
N LEU A 132 22.40 5.19 -4.61
CA LEU A 132 21.16 5.70 -5.17
C LEU A 132 20.64 4.81 -6.31
N LEU A 133 21.51 4.39 -7.23
CA LEU A 133 21.14 3.48 -8.32
C LEU A 133 20.69 2.11 -7.80
N LEU A 134 21.41 1.54 -6.84
CA LEU A 134 21.07 0.26 -6.21
C LEU A 134 19.73 0.33 -5.45
N SER A 135 19.51 1.40 -4.68
CA SER A 135 18.25 1.61 -3.96
C SER A 135 17.08 1.84 -4.91
N HIS A 136 17.31 2.53 -6.04
CA HIS A 136 16.31 2.68 -7.08
C HIS A 136 15.96 1.34 -7.76
N ALA A 137 16.96 0.54 -8.14
CA ALA A 137 16.73 -0.79 -8.70
C ALA A 137 15.95 -1.70 -7.73
N ARG A 138 16.31 -1.70 -6.44
CA ARG A 138 15.56 -2.41 -5.40
C ARG A 138 14.11 -1.92 -5.30
N LEU A 139 13.87 -0.61 -5.37
CA LEU A 139 12.51 -0.06 -5.36
C LEU A 139 11.69 -0.58 -6.55
N LEU A 140 12.27 -0.61 -7.76
CA LEU A 140 11.60 -1.14 -8.95
C LEU A 140 11.25 -2.63 -8.79
N GLN A 141 12.17 -3.43 -8.26
CA GLN A 141 11.93 -4.85 -7.97
C GLN A 141 10.82 -5.05 -6.92
N ARG A 142 10.78 -4.23 -5.88
CA ARG A 142 9.71 -4.33 -4.85
C ARG A 142 8.36 -3.90 -5.42
N ARG A 143 8.33 -2.88 -6.29
CA ARG A 143 7.11 -2.45 -6.97
C ARG A 143 6.58 -3.51 -7.91
N SER A 144 7.44 -4.16 -8.70
CA SER A 144 7.01 -5.24 -9.59
C SER A 144 6.45 -6.42 -8.81
N ALA A 145 7.08 -6.79 -7.69
CA ALA A 145 6.55 -7.82 -6.78
C ALA A 145 5.20 -7.41 -6.18
N LEU A 146 5.04 -6.15 -5.75
CA LEU A 146 3.77 -5.65 -5.20
C LEU A 146 2.63 -5.71 -6.23
N GLN A 147 2.90 -5.40 -7.50
CA GLN A 147 1.90 -5.48 -8.58
C GLN A 147 1.40 -6.91 -8.84
N GLN A 148 2.17 -7.93 -8.46
CA GLN A 148 1.73 -9.32 -8.52
C GLN A 148 0.78 -9.70 -7.38
N GLY A 149 0.73 -8.90 -6.30
CA GLY A 149 -0.11 -9.11 -5.12
C GLY A 149 -1.60 -8.81 -5.32
N ARG A 150 -2.17 -9.14 -6.48
CA ARG A 150 -3.62 -9.04 -6.68
C ARG A 150 -4.32 -10.17 -5.90
N PHE A 151 -5.36 -9.82 -5.14
CA PHE A 151 -6.14 -10.78 -4.36
C PHE A 151 -7.64 -10.50 -4.48
N ILE A 152 -8.45 -11.48 -4.11
CA ILE A 152 -9.91 -11.38 -4.11
C ILE A 152 -10.39 -11.53 -2.67
N ALA A 153 -11.35 -10.73 -2.24
CA ALA A 153 -12.03 -10.91 -0.97
C ALA A 153 -13.54 -10.97 -1.17
N GLU A 154 -14.18 -11.84 -0.41
CA GLU A 154 -15.63 -11.91 -0.28
C GLU A 154 -16.05 -10.98 0.86
N ILE A 155 -16.63 -9.83 0.53
CA ILE A 155 -17.05 -8.84 1.52
C ILE A 155 -18.43 -9.24 2.04
N PRO A 156 -18.64 -9.30 3.37
CA PRO A 156 -19.94 -9.66 3.90
C PRO A 156 -21.01 -8.63 3.54
N THR A 157 -22.25 -9.08 3.46
CA THR A 157 -23.40 -8.23 3.14
C THR A 157 -24.29 -8.01 4.37
N PRO A 158 -25.06 -6.90 4.42
CA PRO A 158 -25.94 -6.60 5.55
C PRO A 158 -27.01 -7.69 5.75
N GLY A 159 -26.86 -8.50 6.81
CA GLY A 159 -27.76 -9.60 7.13
C GLY A 159 -27.18 -10.99 6.84
N LEU A 160 -26.00 -11.08 6.22
CA LEU A 160 -25.26 -12.34 6.10
C LEU A 160 -24.82 -12.79 7.50
N ARG A 161 -25.32 -13.95 7.95
CA ARG A 161 -24.94 -14.55 9.23
C ARG A 161 -23.52 -15.13 9.13
N ILE A 162 -22.51 -14.28 9.29
CA ILE A 162 -21.14 -14.73 9.55
C ILE A 162 -21.13 -15.30 10.97
N LYS A 163 -20.79 -16.57 11.16
CA LYS A 163 -20.54 -17.11 12.50
C LYS A 163 -19.33 -16.37 13.08
N VAL A 164 -19.57 -15.38 13.93
CA VAL A 164 -18.51 -14.65 14.64
C VAL A 164 -17.90 -15.60 15.68
N PRO A 165 -16.58 -15.84 15.70
CA PRO A 165 -15.95 -16.54 16.82
C PRO A 165 -16.22 -15.75 18.10
N GLN A 166 -16.91 -16.37 19.06
CA GLN A 166 -17.21 -15.77 20.36
C GLN A 166 -15.88 -15.46 21.07
N GLY A 167 -15.56 -14.17 21.21
CA GLY A 167 -14.34 -13.76 21.93
C GLY A 167 -13.94 -12.30 21.83
N THR A 168 -14.48 -11.51 20.89
CA THR A 168 -14.18 -10.07 20.82
C THR A 168 -15.24 -9.29 21.60
N PRO A 169 -14.88 -8.57 22.69
CA PRO A 169 -15.85 -7.82 23.46
C PRO A 169 -16.38 -6.65 22.62
N ILE A 170 -17.69 -6.62 22.45
CA ILE A 170 -18.41 -5.49 21.87
C ILE A 170 -18.41 -4.44 22.97
N HIS A 171 -17.64 -3.35 22.83
CA HIS A 171 -17.77 -2.21 23.72
C HIS A 171 -19.22 -1.71 23.66
N HIS A 172 -19.91 -1.79 24.79
CA HIS A 172 -21.18 -1.13 25.02
C HIS A 172 -21.00 0.37 24.76
N GLN A 173 -21.78 0.91 23.82
CA GLN A 173 -22.01 2.35 23.73
C GLN A 173 -23.16 2.67 24.68
N GLU A 174 -22.88 3.50 25.69
CA GLU A 174 -23.89 4.34 26.35
C GLU A 174 -24.24 5.54 25.45
#